data_AF-A0A257W2S9-F1
#
_entry.id   AF-A0A257W2S9-F1
#
_cell.length_a   1.000
_cell.length_b   1.000
_cell.length_c   1.000
_cell.angle_alpha   90.00
_cell.angle_beta   90.00
_cell.angle_gamma   90.00
#
_symmetry.space_group_name_H-M   'P 1'
#
loop_
_entity.id
_entity.type
_entity.pdbx_description
1 polymer ?
#
loop_
_entity_poly.entity_id
_entity_poly.type
_entity_poly.pdbx_seq_one_letter_code
_entity_poly.pdbx_strand_id
1 'polypeptide(L)'
;NEKEVKKINKKSSKVLEHLVIDRENPNSVFNNITRARENARSVQDHITKEVWQCLNEYYHLIREPNIEFNITKGDPVTALDSLIRHGMLYNGTVDITMARGEGYNFLNIGRFISRAVISIDLLSIKLREYDYDLTKHAEDPSWRFLLYSLSGYELYLKTNRGVLHADPVIRHVLYNTDFPHSLLYSMTRLNLSGSKRRSPRKIIPNLNS
;
A
#
# COMPACT_ATOMS: atom_id res chain seq x y z
N ASN A 1 -7.40 20.50 9.99
CA ASN A 1 -5.97 20.15 10.11
C ASN A 1 -5.00 20.80 9.13
N GLU A 2 -5.39 21.65 8.16
CA GLU A 2 -4.40 22.33 7.29
C GLU A 2 -3.46 23.30 8.05
N LYS A 3 -3.96 23.92 9.14
CA LYS A 3 -3.17 24.84 9.98
C LYS A 3 -2.11 24.14 10.82
N GLU A 4 -2.33 22.88 11.23
CA GLU A 4 -1.33 22.08 11.95
C GLU A 4 -0.28 21.49 11.00
N VAL A 5 -0.70 20.98 9.84
CA VAL A 5 0.21 20.46 8.80
C VAL A 5 1.17 21.56 8.32
N LYS A 6 0.71 22.81 8.19
CA LYS A 6 1.59 23.96 7.87
C LYS A 6 2.60 24.31 8.98
N LYS A 7 2.32 23.99 10.25
CA LYS A 7 3.23 24.25 11.39
C LYS A 7 4.30 23.17 11.57
N ILE A 8 4.00 21.92 11.21
CA ILE A 8 4.95 20.79 11.28
C ILE A 8 6.12 20.97 10.28
N ASN A 9 5.97 21.88 9.32
CA ASN A 9 6.75 22.03 8.09
C ASN A 9 8.21 22.53 8.23
N LYS A 10 8.90 22.30 9.35
CA LYS A 10 10.34 22.66 9.51
C LYS A 10 11.24 21.62 10.17
N LYS A 11 10.72 20.48 10.63
CA LYS A 11 11.55 19.39 11.20
C LYS A 11 11.05 18.02 10.72
N SER A 12 11.88 17.30 9.97
CA SER A 12 11.58 15.97 9.43
C SER A 12 11.11 14.98 10.50
N SER A 13 11.74 14.99 11.68
CA SER A 13 11.34 14.13 12.81
C SER A 13 9.91 14.41 13.30
N LYS A 14 9.49 15.68 13.36
CA LYS A 14 8.11 16.04 13.74
C LYS A 14 7.07 15.57 12.71
N VAL A 15 7.44 15.57 11.42
CA VAL A 15 6.59 15.00 10.36
C VAL A 15 6.44 13.50 10.55
N LEU A 16 7.53 12.78 10.82
CA LEU A 16 7.49 11.33 11.04
C LEU A 16 6.72 10.96 12.31
N GLU A 17 6.90 11.70 13.40
CA GLU A 17 6.12 11.55 14.64
C GLU A 17 4.61 11.63 14.33
N HIS A 18 4.20 12.68 13.60
CA HIS A 18 2.80 12.89 13.20
C HIS A 18 2.25 11.80 12.26
N LEU A 19 3.06 11.30 11.32
CA LEU A 19 2.61 10.31 10.34
C LEU A 19 2.60 8.88 10.90
N VAL A 20 3.50 8.55 11.83
CA VAL A 20 3.70 7.16 12.26
C VAL A 20 3.03 6.87 13.59
N ILE A 21 3.31 7.65 14.63
CA ILE A 21 2.99 7.30 16.03
C ILE A 21 1.96 8.21 16.71
N ASP A 22 1.62 9.35 16.09
CA ASP A 22 0.63 10.27 16.63
C ASP A 22 -0.76 9.63 16.73
N ARG A 23 -1.27 9.57 17.96
CA ARG A 23 -2.56 8.94 18.29
C ARG A 23 -3.75 9.84 17.99
N GLU A 24 -3.53 11.15 17.91
CA GLU A 24 -4.58 12.12 17.57
C GLU A 24 -4.77 12.24 16.05
N ASN A 25 -3.76 11.86 15.26
CA ASN A 25 -3.88 11.79 13.80
C ASN A 25 -4.62 10.50 13.39
N PRO A 26 -5.89 10.56 12.92
CA PRO A 26 -6.65 9.35 12.57
C PRO A 26 -6.06 8.57 11.39
N ASN A 27 -5.15 9.18 10.63
CA ASN A 27 -4.47 8.59 9.47
C ASN A 27 -3.04 8.12 9.79
N SER A 28 -2.59 8.19 11.04
CA SER A 28 -1.27 7.70 11.43
C SER A 28 -1.15 6.18 11.24
N VAL A 29 0.08 5.70 11.05
CA VAL A 29 0.34 4.24 10.95
C VAL A 29 -0.18 3.50 12.19
N PHE A 30 0.03 4.08 13.39
CA PHE A 30 -0.52 3.58 14.64
C PHE A 30 -2.04 3.37 14.58
N ASN A 31 -2.79 4.40 14.18
CA ASN A 31 -4.24 4.33 14.13
C ASN A 31 -4.74 3.41 13.00
N ASN A 32 -4.07 3.40 11.85
CA ASN A 32 -4.41 2.50 10.74
C ASN A 32 -4.23 1.02 11.13
N ILE A 33 -3.12 0.65 11.77
CA ILE A 33 -2.88 -0.71 12.26
C ILE A 33 -3.89 -1.08 13.34
N THR A 34 -4.17 -0.16 14.26
CA THR A 34 -5.17 -0.37 15.33
C THR A 34 -6.54 -0.66 14.74
N ARG A 35 -7.02 0.15 13.79
CA ARG A 35 -8.30 -0.04 13.11
C ARG A 35 -8.32 -1.33 12.30
N ALA A 36 -7.23 -1.68 11.61
CA ALA A 36 -7.13 -2.93 10.86
C ALA A 36 -7.30 -4.15 11.79
N ARG A 37 -6.66 -4.13 12.96
CA ARG A 37 -6.76 -5.18 13.97
C ARG A 37 -8.18 -5.28 14.57
N GLU A 38 -8.83 -4.16 14.89
CA GLU A 38 -10.22 -4.18 15.39
C GLU A 38 -11.23 -4.63 14.32
N ASN A 39 -11.01 -4.26 13.05
CA ASN A 39 -11.81 -4.77 11.94
C ASN A 39 -11.66 -6.29 11.81
N ALA A 40 -10.42 -6.80 11.85
CA ALA A 40 -10.13 -8.22 11.80
C ALA A 40 -10.75 -8.99 12.97
N ARG A 41 -10.75 -8.40 14.17
CA ARG A 41 -11.38 -8.96 15.38
C ARG A 41 -12.88 -9.18 15.16
N SER A 42 -13.53 -8.24 14.48
CA SER A 42 -14.97 -8.28 14.22
C SER A 42 -15.37 -9.32 13.16
N VAL A 43 -14.41 -9.83 12.37
CA VAL A 43 -14.64 -10.80 11.30
C VAL A 43 -13.75 -12.04 11.42
N GLN A 44 -13.39 -12.44 12.64
CA GLN A 44 -12.47 -13.56 12.88
C GLN A 44 -12.88 -14.86 12.18
N ASP A 45 -14.18 -15.13 12.03
CA ASP A 45 -14.69 -16.31 11.33
C ASP A 45 -14.42 -16.31 9.80
N HIS A 46 -14.03 -15.16 9.25
CA HIS A 46 -13.77 -14.96 7.81
C HIS A 46 -12.27 -14.86 7.47
N ILE A 47 -11.39 -14.93 8.47
CA ILE A 47 -9.93 -14.90 8.31
C ILE A 47 -9.32 -16.13 8.97
N THR A 48 -8.08 -16.47 8.60
CA THR A 48 -7.41 -17.57 9.28
C THR A 48 -6.76 -17.11 10.59
N LYS A 49 -6.47 -18.08 11.46
CA LYS A 49 -5.79 -17.81 12.75
C LYS A 49 -4.45 -17.13 12.54
N GLU A 50 -3.73 -17.50 11.48
CA GLU A 50 -2.44 -16.92 11.11
C GLU A 50 -2.58 -15.45 10.71
N VAL A 51 -3.61 -15.08 9.94
CA VAL A 51 -3.87 -13.68 9.57
C VAL A 51 -4.21 -12.85 10.82
N TRP A 52 -5.05 -13.39 11.70
CA TRP A 52 -5.36 -12.75 12.98
C TRP A 52 -4.11 -12.54 13.84
N GLN A 53 -3.29 -13.58 13.99
CA GLN A 53 -2.06 -13.52 14.77
C GLN A 53 -1.09 -12.49 14.18
N CYS A 54 -0.90 -12.48 12.86
CA CYS A 54 -0.02 -11.52 12.19
C CYS A 54 -0.46 -10.07 12.42
N LEU A 55 -1.77 -9.77 12.36
CA LEU A 55 -2.28 -8.43 12.69
C LEU A 55 -2.13 -8.09 14.17
N ASN A 56 -2.29 -9.06 15.06
CA ASN A 56 -2.10 -8.84 16.50
C ASN A 56 -0.62 -8.56 16.83
N GLU A 57 0.31 -9.28 16.20
CA GLU A 57 1.75 -8.99 16.27
C GLU A 57 2.06 -7.61 15.72
N TYR A 58 1.47 -7.22 14.58
CA TYR A 58 1.67 -5.88 14.01
C TYR A 58 1.15 -4.77 14.92
N TYR A 59 0.02 -5.01 15.59
CA TYR A 59 -0.54 -4.14 16.62
C TYR A 59 0.42 -3.97 17.82
N HIS A 60 1.12 -5.03 18.22
CA HIS A 60 2.13 -4.96 19.28
C HIS A 60 3.41 -4.26 18.81
N LEU A 61 3.91 -4.57 17.60
CA LEU A 61 5.11 -3.94 17.04
C LEU A 61 5.02 -2.41 17.07
N ILE A 62 3.92 -1.83 16.56
CA ILE A 62 3.76 -0.36 16.51
C ILE A 62 3.66 0.29 17.91
N ARG A 63 3.49 -0.50 18.97
CA ARG A 63 3.47 -0.08 20.38
C ARG A 63 4.78 -0.33 21.11
N GLU A 64 5.76 -0.92 20.46
CA GLU A 64 7.06 -1.13 21.07
C GLU A 64 7.76 0.22 21.32
N PRO A 65 8.37 0.42 22.51
CA PRO A 65 9.09 1.66 22.81
C PRO A 65 10.22 1.97 21.82
N ASN A 66 10.80 0.94 21.21
CA ASN A 66 11.85 1.09 20.20
C ASN A 66 11.34 1.79 18.93
N ILE A 67 10.09 1.56 18.52
CA ILE A 67 9.51 2.25 17.35
C ILE A 67 9.38 3.74 17.67
N GLU A 68 8.81 4.09 18.82
CA GLU A 68 8.66 5.48 19.24
C GLU A 68 10.01 6.19 19.40
N PHE A 69 10.98 5.53 20.04
CA PHE A 69 12.33 6.06 20.18
C PHE A 69 12.99 6.33 18.83
N ASN A 70 12.94 5.37 17.90
CA ASN A 70 13.57 5.50 16.60
C ASN A 70 12.92 6.58 15.73
N ILE A 71 11.59 6.76 15.79
CA ILE A 71 10.89 7.82 15.06
C ILE A 71 11.20 9.21 15.62
N THR A 72 11.32 9.34 16.95
CA THR A 72 11.47 10.65 17.61
C THR A 72 12.91 11.10 17.77
N LYS A 73 13.84 10.17 18.05
CA LYS A 73 15.21 10.48 18.49
C LYS A 73 16.29 9.60 17.86
N GLY A 74 15.95 8.37 17.46
CA GLY A 74 16.89 7.38 16.94
C GLY A 74 16.97 7.36 15.41
N ASP A 75 17.08 6.15 14.84
CA ASP A 75 17.08 5.94 13.39
C ASP A 75 15.67 5.60 12.87
N PRO A 76 14.97 6.53 12.21
CA PRO A 76 13.63 6.29 11.70
C PRO A 76 13.60 5.23 10.60
N VAL A 77 14.69 5.02 9.85
CA VAL A 77 14.73 4.04 8.76
C VAL A 77 14.55 2.63 9.33
N THR A 78 15.27 2.29 10.40
CA THR A 78 15.12 1.01 11.10
C THR A 78 13.67 0.75 11.55
N ALA A 79 12.97 1.76 12.07
CA ALA A 79 11.57 1.64 12.46
C ALA A 79 10.62 1.48 11.26
N LEU A 80 10.83 2.25 10.20
CA LEU A 80 10.03 2.12 8.98
C LEU A 80 10.23 0.74 8.33
N ASP A 81 11.47 0.23 8.30
CA ASP A 81 11.79 -1.08 7.75
C ASP A 81 11.16 -2.23 8.54
N SER A 82 11.07 -2.15 9.87
CA SER A 82 10.35 -3.16 10.65
C SER A 82 8.84 -3.14 10.35
N LEU A 83 8.25 -1.95 10.25
CA LEU A 83 6.84 -1.77 9.90
C LEU A 83 6.54 -2.28 8.48
N ILE A 84 7.39 -1.97 7.50
CA ILE A 84 7.24 -2.45 6.11
C ILE A 84 7.36 -3.98 6.06
N ARG A 85 8.35 -4.56 6.74
CA ARG A 85 8.53 -6.02 6.78
C ARG A 85 7.31 -6.74 7.36
N HIS A 86 6.70 -6.20 8.41
CA HIS A 86 5.44 -6.76 8.93
C HIS A 86 4.27 -6.58 7.96
N GLY A 87 4.19 -5.47 7.23
CA GLY A 87 3.22 -5.31 6.15
C GLY A 87 3.39 -6.38 5.05
N MET A 88 4.63 -6.71 4.68
CA MET A 88 4.92 -7.78 3.72
C MET A 88 4.56 -9.16 4.27
N LEU A 89 4.87 -9.43 5.54
CA LEU A 89 4.47 -10.66 6.23
C LEU A 89 2.96 -10.83 6.22
N TYR A 90 2.20 -9.78 6.57
CA TYR A 90 0.74 -9.80 6.53
C TYR A 90 0.20 -10.15 5.13
N ASN A 91 0.73 -9.51 4.08
CA ASN A 91 0.31 -9.80 2.71
C ASN A 91 0.61 -11.26 2.33
N GLY A 92 1.80 -11.76 2.68
CA GLY A 92 2.19 -13.15 2.45
C GLY A 92 1.30 -14.15 3.18
N THR A 93 0.99 -13.88 4.45
CA THR A 93 0.10 -14.72 5.27
C THR A 93 -1.29 -14.78 4.66
N VAL A 94 -1.89 -13.63 4.32
CA VAL A 94 -3.19 -13.57 3.62
C VAL A 94 -3.17 -14.40 2.34
N ASP A 95 -2.13 -14.23 1.52
CA ASP A 95 -2.02 -14.93 0.25
C ASP A 95 -1.75 -16.43 0.43
N ILE A 96 -1.10 -16.90 1.48
CA ILE A 96 -0.81 -18.34 1.66
C ILE A 96 -1.94 -19.08 2.37
N THR A 97 -2.53 -18.50 3.42
CA THR A 97 -3.40 -19.24 4.33
C THR A 97 -4.89 -19.09 4.02
N MET A 98 -5.33 -17.94 3.51
CA MET A 98 -6.76 -17.70 3.33
C MET A 98 -7.35 -18.52 2.18
N ALA A 99 -8.47 -19.18 2.45
CA ALA A 99 -9.27 -19.84 1.43
C ALA A 99 -9.68 -18.84 0.33
N ARG A 100 -9.69 -19.28 -0.94
CA ARG A 100 -10.00 -18.45 -2.12
C ARG A 100 -11.50 -18.17 -2.29
N GLY A 101 -12.15 -17.77 -1.19
CA GLY A 101 -13.57 -17.43 -1.09
C GLY A 101 -13.81 -15.93 -0.97
N GLU A 102 -14.97 -15.57 -0.41
CA GLU A 102 -15.43 -14.18 -0.34
C GLU A 102 -14.53 -13.28 0.48
N GLY A 103 -14.06 -13.71 1.66
CA GLY A 103 -13.16 -12.92 2.51
C GLY A 103 -11.86 -12.54 1.79
N TYR A 104 -11.22 -13.53 1.14
CA TYR A 104 -10.01 -13.28 0.34
C TYR A 104 -10.27 -12.34 -0.84
N ASN A 105 -11.37 -12.54 -1.56
CA ASN A 105 -11.72 -11.68 -2.69
C ASN A 105 -12.07 -10.25 -2.25
N PHE A 106 -12.74 -10.08 -1.11
CA PHE A 106 -13.03 -8.75 -0.54
C PHE A 106 -11.76 -8.00 -0.17
N LEU A 107 -10.81 -8.67 0.51
CA LEU A 107 -9.49 -8.11 0.80
C LEU A 107 -8.74 -7.73 -0.48
N ASN A 108 -8.80 -8.56 -1.52
CA ASN A 108 -8.18 -8.25 -2.82
C ASN A 108 -8.77 -7.02 -3.49
N ILE A 109 -10.10 -6.89 -3.49
CA ILE A 109 -10.77 -5.72 -4.06
C ILE A 109 -10.28 -4.46 -3.32
N GLY A 110 -10.31 -4.46 -1.99
CA GLY A 110 -9.78 -3.36 -1.19
C GLY A 110 -8.31 -3.06 -1.51
N ARG A 111 -7.47 -4.10 -1.55
CA ARG A 111 -6.03 -4.01 -1.88
C ARG A 111 -5.79 -3.30 -3.21
N PHE A 112 -6.49 -3.71 -4.27
CA PHE A 112 -6.29 -3.13 -5.61
C PHE A 112 -6.90 -1.73 -5.75
N ILE A 113 -8.02 -1.44 -5.06
CA ILE A 113 -8.56 -0.07 -4.98
C ILE A 113 -7.54 0.86 -4.33
N SER A 114 -7.07 0.52 -3.13
CA SER A 114 -6.10 1.35 -2.41
C SER A 114 -4.82 1.54 -3.22
N ARG A 115 -4.33 0.50 -3.89
CA ARG A 115 -3.15 0.60 -4.74
C ARG A 115 -3.36 1.54 -5.92
N ALA A 116 -4.50 1.46 -6.61
CA ALA A 116 -4.83 2.35 -7.72
C ALA A 116 -4.90 3.81 -7.25
N VAL A 117 -5.61 4.07 -6.15
CA VAL A 117 -5.74 5.41 -5.56
C VAL A 117 -4.39 5.99 -5.18
N ILE A 118 -3.57 5.25 -4.41
CA ILE A 118 -2.23 5.71 -4.00
C ILE A 118 -1.35 6.04 -5.21
N SER A 119 -1.42 5.23 -6.27
CA SER A 119 -0.59 5.42 -7.46
C SER A 119 -1.02 6.66 -8.25
N ILE A 120 -2.33 6.90 -8.37
CA ILE A 120 -2.89 8.13 -8.96
C ILE A 120 -2.53 9.35 -8.11
N ASP A 121 -2.63 9.27 -6.78
CA ASP A 121 -2.35 10.39 -5.88
C ASP A 121 -0.88 10.80 -5.95
N LEU A 122 0.04 9.83 -5.89
CA LEU A 122 1.48 10.09 -6.01
C LEU A 122 1.83 10.71 -7.37
N LEU A 123 1.26 10.17 -8.45
CA LEU A 123 1.43 10.76 -9.78
C LEU A 123 0.88 12.18 -9.83
N SER A 124 -0.32 12.42 -9.30
CA SER A 124 -0.98 13.73 -9.30
C SER A 124 -0.22 14.77 -8.47
N ILE A 125 0.36 14.38 -7.34
CA ILE A 125 1.26 15.24 -6.57
C ILE A 125 2.47 15.63 -7.41
N LYS A 126 3.11 14.67 -8.09
CA LYS A 126 4.29 14.93 -8.91
C LYS A 126 3.97 15.81 -10.13
N LEU A 127 2.82 15.62 -10.77
CA LEU A 127 2.38 16.47 -11.88
C LEU A 127 2.10 17.91 -11.43
N ARG A 128 1.48 18.10 -10.26
CA ARG A 128 1.25 19.43 -9.67
C ARG A 128 2.54 20.13 -9.26
N GLU A 129 3.54 19.39 -8.79
CA GLU A 129 4.87 19.94 -8.49
C GLU A 129 5.51 20.63 -9.71
N TYR A 130 5.21 20.14 -10.91
CA TYR A 130 5.68 20.70 -12.18
C TYR A 130 4.68 21.62 -12.88
N ASP A 131 3.58 22.00 -12.21
CA ASP A 131 2.50 22.78 -12.82
C ASP A 131 2.02 22.18 -14.16
N TYR A 132 2.05 20.85 -14.26
CA TYR A 132 1.74 20.09 -15.48
C TYR A 132 2.63 20.40 -16.71
N ASP A 133 3.71 21.17 -16.56
CA ASP A 133 4.69 21.43 -17.63
C ASP A 133 5.73 20.30 -17.72
N LEU A 134 5.35 19.25 -18.45
CA LEU A 134 6.20 18.09 -18.68
C LEU A 134 7.35 18.36 -19.66
N THR A 135 7.30 19.45 -20.44
CA THR A 135 8.34 19.76 -21.41
C THR A 135 9.58 20.32 -20.73
N LYS A 136 9.37 21.22 -19.76
CA LYS A 136 10.44 21.81 -18.96
C LYS A 136 11.07 20.83 -17.98
N HIS A 137 10.28 19.90 -17.46
CA HIS A 137 10.71 18.89 -16.48
C HIS A 137 10.83 17.49 -17.08
N ALA A 138 11.01 17.40 -18.40
CA ALA A 138 11.05 16.13 -19.13
C ALA A 138 12.16 15.22 -18.64
N GLU A 139 13.34 15.77 -18.34
CA GLU A 139 14.57 15.04 -17.96
C GLU A 139 14.89 15.15 -16.47
N ASP A 140 13.94 15.62 -15.65
CA ASP A 140 14.19 15.85 -14.24
C ASP A 140 14.53 14.53 -13.50
N PRO A 141 15.72 14.41 -12.89
CA PRO A 141 16.11 13.18 -12.20
C PRO A 141 15.17 12.75 -11.07
N SER A 142 14.37 13.66 -10.54
CA SER A 142 13.46 13.38 -9.43
C SER A 142 12.27 12.49 -9.82
N TRP A 143 12.03 12.23 -11.11
CA TRP A 143 11.10 11.18 -11.56
C TRP A 143 11.43 9.80 -10.97
N ARG A 144 12.70 9.54 -10.63
CA ARG A 144 13.10 8.29 -9.97
C ARG A 144 12.48 8.12 -8.59
N PHE A 145 12.24 9.22 -7.87
CA PHE A 145 11.67 9.16 -6.52
C PHE A 145 10.19 8.74 -6.56
N LEU A 146 9.43 9.18 -7.57
CA LEU A 146 8.09 8.66 -7.82
C LEU A 146 8.11 7.14 -8.04
N LEU A 147 9.05 6.67 -8.87
CA LEU A 147 9.20 5.24 -9.14
C LEU A 147 9.66 4.46 -7.91
N TYR A 148 10.54 5.00 -7.07
CA TYR A 148 10.91 4.37 -5.79
C TYR A 148 9.72 4.26 -4.84
N SER A 149 8.89 5.32 -4.72
CA SER A 149 7.67 5.29 -3.90
C SER A 149 6.67 4.23 -4.35
N LEU A 150 6.67 3.87 -5.63
CA LEU A 150 5.80 2.83 -6.20
C LEU A 150 6.50 1.48 -6.40
N SER A 151 7.74 1.31 -5.91
CA SER A 151 8.56 0.09 -6.14
C SER A 151 8.70 -0.28 -7.63
N GLY A 152 8.67 0.69 -8.54
CA GLY A 152 8.67 0.49 -9.99
C GLY A 152 10.00 0.80 -10.68
N TYR A 153 10.97 1.35 -9.95
CA TYR A 153 12.20 1.87 -10.55
C TYR A 153 12.99 0.81 -11.34
N GLU A 154 13.22 -0.37 -10.75
CA GLU A 154 13.95 -1.46 -11.40
C GLU A 154 13.25 -1.98 -12.66
N LEU A 155 11.93 -2.14 -12.61
CA LEU A 155 11.15 -2.57 -13.77
C LEU A 155 11.22 -1.52 -14.88
N TYR A 156 11.08 -0.24 -14.53
CA TYR A 156 11.19 0.87 -15.47
C TYR A 156 12.54 0.88 -16.19
N LEU A 157 13.67 0.76 -15.46
CA LEU A 157 14.99 0.75 -16.09
C LEU A 157 15.15 -0.38 -17.11
N LYS A 158 14.60 -1.56 -16.81
CA LYS A 158 14.61 -2.72 -17.72
C LYS A 158 13.76 -2.48 -18.98
N THR A 159 12.61 -1.83 -18.86
CA THR A 159 11.71 -1.59 -20.00
C THR A 159 12.13 -0.39 -20.85
N ASN A 160 12.81 0.60 -20.26
CA ASN A 160 13.09 1.91 -20.88
C ASN A 160 14.59 2.19 -21.11
N ARG A 161 15.43 1.15 -21.05
CA ARG A 161 16.89 1.22 -21.30
C ARG A 161 17.61 2.27 -20.45
N GLY A 162 17.14 2.46 -19.21
CA GLY A 162 17.76 3.37 -18.25
C GLY A 162 17.51 4.86 -18.46
N VAL A 163 16.80 5.28 -19.51
CA VAL A 163 16.55 6.70 -19.77
C VAL A 163 15.32 7.15 -18.97
N LEU A 164 15.48 8.15 -18.11
CA LEU A 164 14.42 8.67 -17.25
C LEU A 164 13.81 9.92 -17.88
N HIS A 165 12.60 9.76 -18.44
CA HIS A 165 11.83 10.88 -18.97
C HIS A 165 10.40 10.88 -18.42
N ALA A 166 9.82 12.06 -18.30
CA ALA A 166 8.47 12.27 -17.77
C ALA A 166 7.42 11.38 -18.45
N ASP A 167 7.31 11.44 -19.78
CA ASP A 167 6.27 10.74 -20.53
C ASP A 167 6.37 9.20 -20.39
N PRO A 168 7.53 8.55 -20.58
CA PRO A 168 7.70 7.14 -20.28
C PRO A 168 7.36 6.75 -18.83
N VAL A 169 7.72 7.58 -17.85
CA VAL A 169 7.41 7.32 -16.43
C VAL A 169 5.90 7.36 -16.19
N ILE A 170 5.21 8.35 -16.76
CA ILE A 170 3.75 8.48 -16.67
C ILE A 170 3.08 7.25 -17.32
N ARG A 171 3.51 6.86 -18.52
CA ARG A 171 2.99 5.64 -19.19
C ARG A 171 3.25 4.39 -18.37
N HIS A 172 4.42 4.29 -17.72
CA HIS A 172 4.75 3.17 -16.84
C HIS A 172 3.77 3.07 -15.66
N VAL A 173 3.47 4.20 -15.00
CA VAL A 173 2.53 4.26 -13.86
C VAL A 173 1.08 4.06 -14.30
N LEU A 174 0.68 4.48 -15.50
CA LEU A 174 -0.71 4.36 -15.93
C LEU A 174 -1.02 3.01 -16.60
N TYR A 175 -0.14 2.52 -17.48
CA TYR A 175 -0.49 1.52 -18.48
C TYR A 175 0.36 0.25 -18.48
N ASN A 176 1.39 0.14 -17.64
CA ASN A 176 2.25 -1.05 -17.65
C ASN A 176 1.54 -2.28 -17.05
N THR A 177 1.30 -3.32 -17.86
CA THR A 177 0.63 -4.56 -17.44
C THR A 177 1.47 -5.49 -16.58
N ASP A 178 2.78 -5.24 -16.47
CA ASP A 178 3.70 -6.03 -15.65
C ASP A 178 4.11 -5.28 -14.38
N PHE A 179 3.59 -4.07 -14.17
CA PHE A 179 3.87 -3.25 -13.00
C PHE A 179 2.70 -3.31 -12.01
N PRO A 180 2.84 -3.93 -10.82
CA PRO A 180 1.72 -4.12 -9.91
C PRO A 180 1.06 -2.83 -9.41
N HIS A 181 1.80 -1.73 -9.37
CA HIS A 181 1.32 -0.38 -8.99
C HIS A 181 0.79 0.42 -10.17
N SER A 182 0.81 -0.11 -11.39
CA SER A 182 0.15 0.59 -12.48
C SER A 182 -1.36 0.62 -12.27
N LEU A 183 -1.99 1.69 -12.78
CA LEU A 183 -3.43 1.81 -12.75
C LEU A 183 -4.10 0.67 -13.55
N LEU A 184 -3.61 0.39 -14.76
CA LEU A 184 -4.14 -0.67 -15.60
C LEU A 184 -4.04 -2.05 -14.93
N TYR A 185 -2.90 -2.38 -14.30
CA TYR A 185 -2.73 -3.64 -13.59
C TYR A 185 -3.74 -3.75 -12.44
N SER A 186 -3.82 -2.73 -11.60
CA SER A 186 -4.70 -2.71 -10.43
C SER A 186 -6.16 -2.87 -10.84
N MET A 187 -6.61 -2.16 -11.89
CA MET A 187 -7.97 -2.27 -12.41
C MET A 187 -8.27 -3.65 -13.01
N THR A 188 -7.32 -4.22 -13.74
CA THR A 188 -7.46 -5.58 -14.30
C THR A 188 -7.62 -6.61 -13.18
N ARG A 189 -6.79 -6.53 -12.14
CA ARG A 189 -6.85 -7.44 -10.98
C ARG A 189 -8.11 -7.25 -10.14
N LEU A 190 -8.61 -6.01 -10.03
CA LEU A 190 -9.88 -5.72 -9.38
C LEU A 190 -11.04 -6.41 -10.11
N ASN A 191 -11.12 -6.27 -11.44
CA ASN A 191 -12.16 -6.92 -12.24
C ASN A 191 -12.11 -8.46 -12.10
N LEU A 192 -10.92 -9.04 -12.16
CA LEU A 192 -10.73 -10.48 -11.94
C LEU A 192 -11.20 -10.94 -10.54
N SER A 193 -10.96 -10.14 -9.51
CA SER A 193 -11.39 -10.44 -8.14
C SER A 193 -12.91 -10.34 -7.98
N GLY A 194 -13.56 -9.41 -8.69
CA GLY A 194 -15.02 -9.26 -8.69
C GLY A 194 -15.77 -10.32 -9.51
N SER A 195 -15.20 -10.75 -10.64
CA SER A 195 -15.84 -11.71 -11.56
C SER A 195 -15.97 -13.13 -10.97
N LYS A 196 -15.07 -13.56 -10.09
CA LYS A 196 -15.14 -14.87 -9.41
C LYS A 196 -16.37 -15.04 -8.52
N ARG A 197 -17.05 -13.94 -8.15
CA ARG A 197 -18.30 -13.97 -7.39
C ARG A 197 -19.49 -14.48 -8.23
N ARG A 198 -19.38 -14.50 -9.56
CA ARG A 198 -20.47 -14.84 -10.49
C ARG A 198 -20.55 -16.32 -10.89
N SER A 199 -19.65 -17.21 -10.45
CA SER A 199 -19.86 -18.65 -10.68
C SER A 199 -20.78 -19.19 -9.59
N PRO A 200 -22.01 -19.66 -9.90
CA PRO A 200 -22.83 -20.34 -8.93
C PRO A 200 -22.07 -21.58 -8.45
N ARG A 201 -22.09 -21.84 -7.13
CA ARG A 201 -21.69 -23.15 -6.61
C ARG A 201 -22.50 -24.19 -7.38
N LYS A 202 -21.86 -25.01 -8.22
CA LYS A 202 -22.48 -26.25 -8.68
C LYS A 202 -22.79 -27.04 -7.42
N ILE A 203 -24.07 -27.14 -7.09
CA ILE A 203 -24.60 -28.08 -6.12
C ILE A 203 -24.12 -29.45 -6.62
N ILE A 204 -23.22 -30.08 -5.87
CA ILE A 204 -22.80 -31.46 -6.14
C ILE A 204 -24.06 -32.30 -5.93
N PRO A 205 -24.61 -32.97 -6.97
CA PRO A 205 -25.74 -33.86 -6.76
C PRO A 205 -25.26 -35.00 -5.86
N ASN A 206 -26.04 -35.30 -4.82
CA ASN A 206 -25.85 -36.47 -3.98
C ASN A 206 -25.67 -37.72 -4.87
N LEU A 207 -24.48 -38.31 -4.84
CA LEU A 207 -24.24 -39.65 -5.35
C LEU A 207 -24.67 -40.63 -4.25
N ASN A 208 -25.97 -40.92 -4.22
CA ASN A 208 -26.49 -42.14 -3.60
C ASN A 208 -27.14 -42.97 -4.72
N SER A 209 -26.45 -44.03 -5.12
CA SER A 209 -27.00 -45.21 -5.79
C SER A 209 -26.23 -46.42 -5.27
#